data_AF-A0A3C0N949-F1
#
_entry.id   AF-A0A3C0N949-F1
#
_cell.length_a   1.000
_cell.length_b   1.000
_cell.length_c   1.000
_cell.angle_alpha   90.00
_cell.angle_beta   90.00
_cell.angle_gamma   90.00
#
_symmetry.space_group_name_H-M   'P 1'
#
loop_
_entity.id
_entity.type
_entity.pdbx_description
1 polymer ?
#
loop_
_entity_poly.entity_id
_entity_poly.type
_entity_poly.pdbx_seq_one_letter_code
_entity_poly.pdbx_strand_id
1 'polypeptide(L)' 'ELIAQSFCEITRYKQQPLGLERIRATEAQFGLSVQEREQNLADAFVIGKNFNRQLTPSPVLFVDDIYTSGATVR' A
#
# COMPACT_ATOMS: atom_id res chain seq x y z
N GLU A 1 5.36 7.97 -2.98
CA GLU A 1 4.94 8.22 -4.38
C GLU A 1 6.08 8.17 -5.39
N LEU A 2 7.21 8.85 -5.18
CA LEU A 2 8.33 8.89 -6.14
C LEU A 2 8.81 7.51 -6.61
N ILE A 3 9.00 6.56 -5.69
CA ILE A 3 9.41 5.17 -6.03
C ILE A 3 8.40 4.51 -6.97
N ALA A 4 7.11 4.54 -6.61
CA ALA A 4 6.05 3.94 -7.41
C ALA A 4 5.90 4.63 -8.77
N GLN A 5 6.06 5.95 -8.83
CA GLN A 5 6.03 6.72 -10.07
C GLN A 5 7.17 6.30 -11.00
N SER A 6 8.42 6.38 -10.55
CA SER A 6 9.58 6.00 -11.37
C SER A 6 9.54 4.52 -11.78
N PHE A 7 9.04 3.63 -10.92
CA PHE A 7 8.81 2.23 -11.27
C PHE A 7 7.80 2.09 -12.43
N CYS A 8 6.68 2.82 -12.38
CA CYS A 8 5.67 2.80 -13.45
C CYS A 8 6.20 3.43 -14.75
N GLU A 9 7.03 4.47 -14.67
CA GLU A 9 7.67 5.11 -15.84
C GLU A 9 8.58 4.12 -16.59
N ILE A 10 9.36 3.32 -15.86
CA ILE A 10 10.28 2.32 -16.44
C ILE A 10 9.50 1.11 -16.99
N THR A 11 8.55 0.58 -16.21
CA THR A 11 7.81 -0.65 -16.55
C THR A 11 6.63 -0.44 -17.49
N ARG A 12 6.24 0.82 -17.71
CA ARG A 12 5.01 1.23 -18.42
C ARG A 12 3.71 0.76 -17.78
N TYR A 13 3.75 0.36 -16.52
CA TYR A 13 2.52 0.08 -15.77
C TYR A 13 1.75 1.37 -15.51
N LYS A 14 0.41 1.25 -15.49
CA LYS A 14 -0.46 2.38 -15.18
C LYS A 14 -0.41 2.64 -13.67
N GLN A 15 0.17 3.77 -13.29
CA GLN A 15 0.14 4.21 -11.90
C GLN A 15 -1.29 4.56 -11.48
N GLN A 16 -1.65 4.18 -10.26
CA GLN A 16 -2.90 4.57 -9.59
C GLN A 16 -2.55 5.39 -8.35
N PRO A 17 -2.31 6.70 -8.48
CA PRO A 17 -2.07 7.56 -7.32
C PRO A 17 -3.31 7.53 -6.42
N LEU A 18 -3.09 7.46 -5.11
CA LEU A 18 -4.15 7.29 -4.12
C LEU A 18 -5.02 6.03 -4.34
N GLY A 19 -4.50 5.01 -5.03
CA GLY A 19 -5.20 3.72 -5.16
C GLY A 19 -5.36 3.00 -3.81
N LEU A 20 -4.38 3.18 -2.92
CA LEU A 20 -4.43 2.82 -1.51
C LEU A 20 -4.24 4.11 -0.70
N GLU A 21 -5.25 4.46 0.10
CA GLU A 21 -5.26 5.68 0.90
C GLU A 21 -5.05 5.33 2.38
N ARG A 22 -4.19 6.09 3.07
CA ARG A 22 -4.03 5.99 4.52
C ARG A 22 -5.03 6.93 5.19
N ILE A 23 -5.97 6.37 5.94
CA ILE A 23 -7.04 7.14 6.62
C ILE A 23 -6.75 7.40 8.10
N ARG A 24 -5.75 6.71 8.66
CA ARG A 24 -5.34 6.86 10.06
C ARG A 24 -3.83 6.89 10.17
N ALA A 25 -3.31 7.75 11.04
CA ALA A 25 -1.90 7.72 11.40
C ALA A 25 -1.57 6.42 12.16
N THR A 26 -0.41 5.84 11.86
CA THR A 26 0.09 4.64 12.55
C THR A 26 1.35 5.00 13.29
N GLU A 27 1.58 4.36 14.43
CA GLU A 27 2.86 4.48 15.13
C GLU A 27 3.99 3.91 14.26
N ALA A 28 5.23 4.31 14.53
CA ALA A 28 6.39 3.74 13.86
C ALA A 28 6.46 2.23 14.15
N GLN A 29 6.56 1.42 13.10
CA GLN A 29 6.54 -0.05 13.23
C GLN A 29 7.84 -0.63 13.81
N PHE A 30 8.90 0.19 13.91
CA PHE A 30 10.16 -0.20 14.49
C PHE A 30 10.00 -0.44 15.99
N GLY A 31 10.46 -1.60 16.46
CA GLY A 31 10.32 -2.00 17.87
C GLY A 31 8.99 -2.67 18.23
N LEU A 32 7.97 -2.61 17.35
CA LEU A 32 6.71 -3.34 17.56
C LEU A 32 6.86 -4.83 17.20
N SER A 33 6.25 -5.70 18.00
CA SER A 33 6.04 -7.12 17.73
C SER A 33 5.11 -7.34 16.54
N VAL A 34 5.02 -8.56 16.02
CA VAL A 34 4.18 -8.87 14.85
C VAL A 34 2.71 -8.54 15.12
N GLN A 35 2.19 -8.91 16.30
CA GLN A 35 0.81 -8.67 16.70
C GLN A 35 0.52 -7.18 16.87
N GLU A 36 1.45 -6.42 17.44
CA GLU A 36 1.32 -4.96 17.57
C GLU A 36 1.34 -4.27 16.20
N ARG A 37 2.15 -4.75 15.26
CA ARG A 37 2.14 -4.25 13.88
C ARG A 37 0.81 -4.52 13.20
N GLU A 38 0.28 -5.74 13.30
CA GLU A 38 -1.02 -6.10 12.75
C GLU A 38 -2.13 -5.20 13.34
N GLN A 39 -2.15 -5.01 14.65
CA GLN A 39 -3.12 -4.12 15.31
C GLN A 39 -2.94 -2.64 14.93
N ASN A 40 -1.70 -2.16 14.83
CA ASN A 40 -1.39 -0.78 14.47
C ASN A 40 -1.70 -0.49 12.99
N LEU A 41 -1.65 -1.49 12.11
CA LEU A 41 -1.98 -1.35 10.69
C LEU A 41 -3.45 -1.66 10.37
N ALA A 42 -4.16 -2.37 11.25
CA ALA A 42 -5.58 -2.67 11.12
C ALA A 42 -6.39 -1.40 10.81
N ASP A 43 -7.18 -1.44 9.74
CA ASP A 43 -8.04 -0.36 9.26
C ASP A 43 -7.31 0.98 9.00
N ALA A 44 -5.97 0.99 8.92
CA ALA A 44 -5.21 2.21 8.65
C ALA A 44 -5.28 2.62 7.17
N PHE A 45 -5.59 1.66 6.28
CA PHE A 45 -5.64 1.86 4.84
C PHE A 45 -6.97 1.44 4.25
N VAL A 46 -7.37 2.14 3.18
CA VAL A 46 -8.56 1.82 2.40
C VAL A 46 -8.26 1.91 0.91
N ILE A 47 -9.06 1.24 0.09
CA ILE A 47 -9.03 1.42 -1.36
C ILE A 47 -9.59 2.80 -1.69
N GLY A 48 -8.82 3.59 -2.44
CA GLY A 48 -9.21 4.95 -2.77
C GLY A 48 -10.43 5.03 -3.66
N LYS A 49 -11.19 6.13 -3.54
CA LYS A 49 -12.49 6.28 -4.23
C LYS A 49 -12.38 6.24 -5.75
N ASN A 50 -11.25 6.73 -6.27
CA ASN A 50 -10.95 6.76 -7.70
C ASN A 50 -10.32 5.47 -8.21
N PHE A 51 -10.06 4.49 -7.34
CA PHE A 51 -9.58 3.17 -7.74
C PHE A 51 -10.72 2.42 -8.43
N ASN A 52 -10.76 2.57 -9.76
CA ASN A 52 -11.86 2.08 -10.57
C ASN A 52 -11.83 0.54 -10.67
N ARG A 53 -12.63 -0.12 -9.84
CA ARG A 53 -12.82 -1.59 -9.86
C ARG A 53 -13.51 -2.11 -11.12
N GLN A 54 -14.05 -1.24 -11.98
CA GLN A 54 -14.78 -1.65 -13.19
C GLN A 54 -13.84 -2.00 -14.35
N LEU A 55 -12.55 -1.65 -14.27
CA LEU A 55 -11.56 -2.10 -15.23
C LEU A 55 -11.19 -3.54 -14.86
N THR A 56 -11.59 -4.48 -15.73
CA THR A 56 -11.15 -5.88 -15.93
C THR A 56 -10.19 -6.43 -14.86
N PRO A 57 -10.40 -7.64 -14.28
CA PRO A 57 -9.55 -8.22 -13.23
C PRO A 57 -8.09 -8.31 -13.68
N SER A 58 -7.38 -7.21 -13.47
CA SER A 58 -6.00 -7.02 -13.82
C SER A 58 -5.25 -7.12 -12.51
N PRO A 59 -4.18 -7.92 -12.45
CA PRO A 59 -3.40 -8.03 -11.23
C PRO A 59 -2.92 -6.64 -10.79
N VAL A 60 -3.05 -6.36 -9.50
CA VAL A 60 -2.62 -5.10 -8.89
C VAL A 60 -1.27 -5.35 -8.21
N LEU A 61 -0.27 -4.55 -8.55
CA LEU A 61 1.04 -4.59 -7.92
C LEU A 61 1.16 -3.46 -6.89
N PHE A 62 1.35 -3.84 -5.62
CA PHE A 62 1.74 -2.90 -4.58
C PHE A 62 3.25 -2.71 -4.56
N VAL A 63 3.67 -1.46 -4.36
CA VAL A 63 5.09 -1.07 -4.28
C VAL A 63 5.28 -0.36 -2.95
N ASP A 64 6.18 -0.86 -2.13
CA ASP A 64 6.55 -0.30 -0.83
C ASP A 64 8.07 -0.14 -0.76
N ASP A 65 8.55 0.78 0.05
CA ASP A 65 9.98 1.03 0.21
C ASP A 65 10.65 -0.02 1.13
N ILE A 66 9.91 -0.51 2.12
CA ILE A 66 10.42 -1.42 3.15
C ILE A 66 9.44 -2.56 3.40
N TYR A 67 9.90 -3.78 3.12
CA TYR A 67 9.20 -5.01 3.49
C TYR A 67 9.94 -5.70 4.65
N THR A 68 9.25 -5.95 5.77
CA THR A 68 9.81 -6.66 6.92
C THR A 68 9.03 -7.94 7.27
N SER A 69 8.24 -7.96 8.34
CA SER A 69 7.50 -9.13 8.81
C SER A 69 6.24 -9.43 7.98
N GLY A 70 5.96 -8.63 6.95
CA GLY A 70 4.74 -8.75 6.13
C GLY A 70 3.45 -8.30 6.82
N ALA A 71 3.52 -7.70 8.01
CA ALA A 71 2.33 -7.22 8.73
C ALA A 71 1.52 -6.18 7.93
N THR A 72 2.16 -5.42 7.03
CA THR A 72 1.50 -4.47 6.12
C THR A 72 0.70 -5.14 5.00
N VAL A 73 0.98 -6.41 4.70
CA VAL A 73 0.41 -7.13 3.53
C VAL A 73 -0.70 -8.11 3.95
N ARG A 74 -0.80 -8.46 5.23
CA ARG A 74 -1.77 -9.42 5.75
C ARG A 74 -3.15 -8.82 5.99
#